data_AF-A0A0N4U616-F1
#
_entry.id   AF-A0A0N4U616-F1
#
_cell.length_a   1.000
_cell.length_b   1.000
_cell.length_c   1.000
_cell.angle_alpha   90.00
_cell.angle_beta   90.00
_cell.angle_gamma   90.00
#
_symmetry.space_group_name_H-M   'P 1'
#
loop_
_entity.id
_entity.type
_entity.pdbx_description
1 polymer ?
#
loop_
_entity_poly.entity_id
_entity_poly.type
_entity_poly.pdbx_seq_one_letter_code
_entity_poly.pdbx_strand_id
1 'polypeptide(L)'
;MNLAFAKLQQCVPHIPKDQKLPKIKTLRLAVRYIQHLEDILRGETTFQSSISATPRPLELEDFASVAMQEVQTRNNYKGKNFSRKKFFSIVSVQLRVQIKPQLN
;
A
#
# COMPACT_ATOMS: atom_id res chain seq x y z
N MET A 1 4.28 14.29 25.11
CA MET A 1 3.72 14.03 23.77
C MET A 1 4.87 13.78 22.81
N ASN A 2 4.85 12.72 22.00
CA ASN A 2 5.98 12.37 21.14
C ASN A 2 5.95 13.21 19.85
N LEU A 3 6.40 14.47 19.94
CA LEU A 3 6.38 15.45 18.85
C LEU A 3 7.08 14.93 17.59
N ALA A 4 8.17 14.18 17.76
CA ALA A 4 8.88 13.55 16.66
C ALA A 4 7.99 12.55 15.90
N PHE A 5 7.23 11.72 16.61
CA PHE A 5 6.28 10.79 15.99
C PHE A 5 5.15 11.53 15.26
N ALA A 6 4.64 12.63 15.84
CA ALA A 6 3.60 13.45 15.19
C ALA A 6 4.10 14.07 13.88
N LYS A 7 5.33 14.60 13.86
CA LYS A 7 5.98 15.10 12.64
C LYS A 7 6.12 13.98 11.59
N LEU A 8 6.56 12.79 12.00
CA LEU A 8 6.67 11.65 11.10
C LEU A 8 5.32 11.28 10.47
N GLN A 9 4.24 11.30 11.24
CA GLN A 9 2.89 11.03 10.70
C GLN A 9 2.46 12.03 9.63
N GLN A 10 2.89 13.30 9.72
CA GLN A 10 2.57 14.33 8.73
C GLN A 10 3.33 14.14 7.41
N CYS A 11 4.47 13.45 7.44
CA CYS A 11 5.27 13.19 6.24
C CYS A 11 4.77 11.99 5.43
N VAL A 12 3.97 11.09 6.02
CA VAL A 12 3.48 9.90 5.31
C VAL A 12 2.22 10.26 4.50
N PRO A 13 2.22 10.08 3.16
CA PRO A 13 1.12 10.51 2.30
C PRO A 13 -0.11 9.60 2.42
N HIS A 14 -1.24 10.09 1.90
CA HIS A 14 -2.52 9.37 1.81
C HIS A 14 -3.11 8.90 3.15
N ILE A 15 -2.61 9.40 4.28
CA ILE A 15 -3.24 9.21 5.59
C ILE A 15 -4.16 10.42 5.86
N PRO A 16 -5.46 10.19 6.15
CA PRO A 16 -6.35 11.26 6.60
C PRO A 16 -5.79 11.95 7.86
N LYS A 17 -5.85 13.28 7.93
CA LYS A 17 -5.29 14.06 9.06
C LYS A 17 -5.83 13.62 10.42
N ASP A 18 -7.09 13.18 10.47
CA ASP A 18 -7.75 12.71 11.69
C ASP A 18 -7.52 11.22 12.00
N GLN A 19 -6.97 10.46 11.04
CA GLN A 19 -6.71 9.03 11.22
C GLN A 19 -5.34 8.79 11.86
N LYS A 20 -5.33 8.63 13.18
CA LYS A 20 -4.11 8.25 13.92
C LYS A 20 -3.75 6.79 13.67
N LEU A 21 -2.80 6.55 12.77
CA LEU A 21 -2.23 5.22 12.60
C LEU A 21 -1.49 4.75 13.86
N PRO A 22 -1.60 3.47 14.23
CA PRO A 22 -0.75 2.87 15.25
C PRO A 22 0.74 3.01 14.90
N LYS A 23 1.60 3.18 15.91
CA LYS A 23 3.05 3.40 15.74
C LYS A 23 3.70 2.46 14.72
N ILE A 24 3.41 1.16 14.80
CA ILE A 24 4.01 0.17 13.88
C ILE A 24 3.68 0.43 12.40
N LYS A 25 2.45 0.88 12.10
CA LYS A 25 2.03 1.14 10.72
C LYS A 25 2.68 2.39 10.18
N THR A 26 2.70 3.46 10.98
CA THR A 26 3.41 4.69 10.63
C THR A 26 4.87 4.42 10.32
N LEU A 27 5.55 3.62 11.15
CA LEU A 27 6.95 3.27 10.92
C LEU A 27 7.14 2.46 9.63
N ARG A 28 6.28 1.45 9.38
CA ARG A 28 6.33 0.66 8.14
C ARG A 28 6.08 1.51 6.89
N LEU A 29 5.10 2.41 6.94
CA LEU A 29 4.81 3.32 5.84
C LEU A 29 5.93 4.31 5.62
N ALA A 30 6.50 4.88 6.69
CA ALA A 30 7.63 5.80 6.57
C ALA A 30 8.82 5.16 5.87
N VAL A 31 9.20 3.92 6.27
CA VAL A 31 10.29 3.19 5.61
C VAL A 31 9.98 2.94 4.13
N ARG A 32 8.78 2.44 3.81
CA ARG A 32 8.40 2.20 2.42
C ARG A 32 8.30 3.48 1.59
N TYR A 33 7.89 4.58 2.20
CA TYR A 33 7.79 5.85 1.52
C TYR A 33 9.17 6.42 1.20
N ILE A 34 10.14 6.29 2.11
CA ILE A 34 11.54 6.63 1.83
C ILE A 34 12.06 5.81 0.64
N GLN A 35 11.84 4.49 0.64
CA GLN A 35 12.23 3.62 -0.47
C GLN A 35 11.58 4.04 -1.79
N HIS A 36 10.27 4.29 -1.78
CA HIS A 36 9.54 4.76 -2.97
C HIS A 36 10.10 6.07 -3.52
N LEU A 37 10.45 7.02 -2.66
CA LEU A 37 11.07 8.27 -3.09
C LEU A 37 12.49 8.04 -3.65
N GLU A 38 13.27 7.13 -3.05
CA GLU A 38 14.58 6.74 -3.58
C GLU A 38 14.45 6.13 -4.99
N ASP A 39 13.44 5.28 -5.21
CA ASP A 39 13.18 4.62 -6.50
C ASP A 39 12.75 5.64 -7.57
N ILE A 40 11.91 6.63 -7.21
CA ILE A 40 11.58 7.76 -8.09
C ILE A 40 12.84 8.54 -8.46
N LEU A 41 13.69 8.86 -7.48
CA LEU A 41 14.93 9.62 -7.72
C LEU A 41 15.95 8.84 -8.56
N ARG A 42 15.92 7.51 -8.51
CA ARG A 42 16.71 6.63 -9.38
C ARG A 42 16.17 6.52 -10.80
N GLY A 43 14.96 7.05 -11.06
CA GLY A 43 14.30 6.96 -12.36
C GLY A 43 13.76 5.56 -12.64
N GLU A 44 13.34 4.82 -11.60
CA GLU A 44 12.67 3.54 -11.80
C GLU A 44 11.39 3.71 -12.64
N THR A 45 10.99 2.63 -13.31
CA THR A 45 9.79 2.61 -14.14
C THR A 45 8.79 1.60 -13.61
N THR A 46 7.52 1.91 -13.79
CA THR A 46 6.39 1.05 -13.44
C THR A 46 5.53 0.82 -14.68
N PHE A 47 4.71 -0.23 -14.64
CA PHE A 47 3.73 -0.51 -15.67
C PHE A 47 2.37 -0.03 -15.18
N GLN A 48 1.73 0.90 -15.91
CA GLN A 48 0.35 1.28 -15.62
C GLN A 48 -0.60 0.08 -15.81
N SER A 49 -1.69 0.08 -15.06
CA SER A 49 -2.69 -0.98 -15.11
C SER A 49 -3.62 -0.88 -16.34
N SER A 50 -3.67 -1.99 -17.07
CA SER A 50 -4.73 -2.50 -17.95
C SER A 50 -4.91 -2.03 -19.40
N ILE A 51 -4.41 -0.87 -19.86
CA ILE A 51 -4.68 -0.46 -21.27
C ILE A 51 -3.41 -0.36 -22.13
N SER A 52 -2.31 0.15 -21.60
CA SER A 52 -1.03 0.24 -22.31
C SER A 52 0.07 -0.32 -21.43
N ALA A 53 0.64 -1.47 -21.81
CA ALA A 53 1.79 -2.08 -21.14
C ALA A 53 3.11 -1.34 -21.40
N THR A 54 3.04 -0.03 -21.62
CA THR A 54 4.20 0.83 -21.81
C THR A 54 4.79 1.18 -20.44
N PRO A 55 6.07 0.90 -20.20
CA PRO A 55 6.73 1.35 -18.97
C PRO A 55 6.71 2.88 -18.92
N ARG A 56 6.38 3.42 -17.76
CA ARG A 56 6.40 4.85 -17.46
C ARG A 56 7.25 5.12 -16.22
N PRO A 57 7.79 6.33 -16.02
CA PRO A 57 8.52 6.67 -14.79
C PRO A 57 7.69 6.41 -13.54
N LEU A 58 8.27 5.93 -12.46
CA LEU A 58 7.58 5.78 -11.18
C LEU A 58 7.13 7.16 -10.66
N GLU A 59 5.88 7.29 -10.25
CA GLU A 59 5.27 8.54 -9.78
C GLU A 59 4.93 8.49 -8.30
N LEU A 60 4.67 9.66 -7.70
CA LEU A 60 4.33 9.75 -6.27
C LEU A 60 3.01 9.00 -5.97
N GLU A 61 2.06 9.07 -6.90
CA GLU A 61 0.72 8.51 -6.82
C GLU A 61 0.73 6.97 -6.80
N ASP A 62 1.76 6.33 -7.35
CA ASP A 62 1.89 4.87 -7.36
C ASP A 62 1.99 4.30 -5.93
N PHE A 63 2.45 5.11 -4.97
CA PHE A 63 2.50 4.75 -3.55
C PHE A 63 1.12 4.60 -2.90
N ALA A 64 0.06 5.17 -3.49
CA ALA A 64 -1.28 5.17 -2.89
C ALA A 64 -1.80 3.74 -2.63
N SER A 65 -1.50 2.79 -3.52
CA SER A 65 -1.86 1.39 -3.37
C SER A 65 -1.22 0.74 -2.13
N VAL A 66 0.09 0.98 -1.93
CA VAL A 66 0.88 0.52 -0.79
C VAL A 66 0.36 1.14 0.51
N ALA A 67 0.10 2.44 0.49
CA ALA A 67 -0.44 3.18 1.63
C ALA A 67 -1.79 2.60 2.06
N MET A 68 -2.74 2.49 1.13
CA MET A 68 -4.07 1.93 1.40
C MET A 68 -3.99 0.48 1.90
N GLN A 69 -3.12 -0.35 1.31
CA GLN A 69 -2.94 -1.74 1.72
C GLN A 69 -2.44 -1.85 3.17
N GLU A 70 -1.43 -1.06 3.58
CA GLU A 70 -0.93 -1.10 4.96
C GLU A 70 -2.00 -0.56 5.94
N VAL A 71 -2.76 0.48 5.56
CA VAL A 71 -3.86 1.02 6.38
C VAL A 71 -4.95 -0.04 6.60
N GLN A 72 -5.30 -0.82 5.58
CA GLN A 72 -6.29 -1.91 5.67
C GLN A 72 -5.75 -3.19 6.34
N THR A 73 -4.43 -3.39 6.33
CA THR A 73 -3.81 -4.59 6.92
C THR A 73 -4.09 -4.63 8.42
N ARG A 74 -4.65 -5.72 8.95
CA ARG A 74 -4.86 -5.84 10.40
C ARG A 74 -3.49 -5.91 11.08
N ASN A 75 -3.29 -5.11 12.14
CA ASN A 75 -2.12 -5.22 13.01
C ASN A 75 -2.12 -6.58 13.69
N ASN A 76 -1.49 -7.56 13.03
CA ASN A 76 -1.48 -8.92 13.51
C ASN A 76 -0.31 -9.10 14.49
N TYR A 77 -0.45 -8.54 15.69
CA TYR A 77 0.52 -8.75 16.77
C TYR A 77 0.50 -10.19 17.30
N LYS A 78 -0.52 -10.99 16.95
CA LYS A 78 -0.63 -12.41 17.31
C LYS A 78 -0.80 -13.23 16.04
N GLY A 79 0.28 -13.81 15.51
CA GLY A 79 0.12 -14.64 14.33
C GLY A 79 1.38 -15.24 13.72
N LYS A 80 2.22 -15.91 14.50
CA LYS A 80 3.07 -16.98 13.91
C LYS A 80 2.23 -18.14 13.32
N ASN A 81 0.90 -18.17 13.51
CA ASN A 81 0.03 -19.26 13.04
C ASN A 81 -1.22 -18.83 12.24
N PHE A 82 -1.27 -17.66 11.59
CA PHE A 82 -2.47 -17.22 10.84
C PHE A 82 -2.26 -16.96 9.34
N SER A 83 -1.17 -17.48 8.76
CA SER A 83 -0.67 -17.13 7.41
C SER A 83 -1.26 -17.92 6.24
N ARG A 84 -2.47 -18.48 6.30
CA ARG A 84 -3.07 -19.11 5.08
C ARG A 84 -4.50 -18.72 4.76
N LYS A 85 -5.38 -18.54 5.75
CA LYS A 85 -6.82 -18.36 5.47
C LYS A 85 -7.16 -17.00 4.83
N LYS A 86 -6.39 -15.93 5.10
CA LYS A 86 -6.73 -14.58 4.61
C LYS A 86 -6.16 -14.25 3.23
N PHE A 87 -5.02 -14.82 2.85
CA PHE A 87 -4.46 -14.67 1.50
C PHE A 87 -5.42 -15.22 0.46
N PHE A 88 -6.01 -16.39 0.73
CA PHE A 88 -7.04 -16.99 -0.12
C PHE A 88 -8.24 -16.05 -0.33
N SER A 89 -8.69 -15.33 0.71
CA SER A 89 -9.86 -14.45 0.61
C SER A 89 -9.64 -13.24 -0.31
N ILE A 90 -8.46 -12.59 -0.25
CA ILE A 90 -8.21 -11.38 -1.05
C ILE A 90 -8.00 -11.73 -2.52
N VAL A 91 -7.23 -12.79 -2.80
CA VAL A 91 -7.05 -13.29 -4.17
C VAL A 91 -8.40 -13.75 -4.75
N SER A 92 -9.25 -14.39 -3.95
CA SER A 92 -10.60 -14.81 -4.40
C SER A 92 -11.53 -13.65 -4.73
N VAL A 93 -11.47 -12.53 -3.99
CA VAL A 93 -12.29 -11.35 -4.28
C VAL A 93 -11.79 -10.65 -5.54
N GLN A 94 -10.46 -10.49 -5.69
CA GLN A 94 -9.89 -9.82 -6.85
C GLN A 94 -10.06 -10.63 -8.16
N LEU A 95 -9.99 -11.97 -8.10
CA LEU A 95 -10.28 -12.81 -9.28
C LEU A 95 -11.78 -12.81 -9.65
N ARG A 96 -12.70 -12.75 -8.67
CA ARG A 96 -14.14 -12.71 -8.95
C ARG A 96 -14.59 -11.44 -9.66
N VAL A 97 -13.89 -10.33 -9.50
CA VAL A 97 -14.22 -9.08 -10.21
C VAL A 97 -13.81 -9.16 -11.69
N GLN A 98 -12.76 -9.92 -12.03
CA GLN A 98 -12.27 -10.03 -13.40
C GLN A 98 -13.03 -11.03 -14.27
N ILE A 99 -13.61 -12.09 -13.69
CA ILE A 99 -14.33 -13.11 -14.47
C ILE A 99 -15.84 -12.89 -14.33
N LYS A 100 -16.36 -11.82 -14.92
CA LYS A 100 -17.78 -11.79 -15.32
C LYS A 100 -17.86 -12.26 -16.77
N PRO A 101 -18.39 -13.46 -17.04
CA PRO A 101 -18.47 -13.97 -18.40
C PRO A 101 -19.47 -13.11 -19.19
N GLN A 102 -19.04 -12.73 -20.39
CA GLN A 102 -19.87 -12.18 -21.45
C GLN A 102 -20.91 -13.25 -21.81
N LEU A 103 -22.05 -13.25 -21.12
CA LEU A 103 -23.20 -14.04 -21.51
C LEU A 103 -23.86 -13.32 -22.69
N ASN A 104 -23.69 -13.94 -23.85
CA ASN A 104 -24.33 -13.68 -25.14
C ASN A 104 -25.82 -13.40 -25.00
#